data_AF-A0A416EB93-F1
#
_entry.id   AF-A0A416EB93-F1
#
_cell.length_a   1.000
_cell.length_b   1.000
_cell.length_c   1.000
_cell.angle_alpha   90.00
_cell.angle_beta   90.00
_cell.angle_gamma   90.00
#
_symmetry.space_group_name_H-M   'P 1'
#
loop_
_entity.id
_entity.type
_entity.pdbx_description
1 polymer ?
#
loop_
_entity_poly.entity_id
_entity_poly.type
_entity_poly.pdbx_seq_one_letter_code
_entity_poly.pdbx_strand_id
1 'polypeptide(L)'
;MDCREACAKVQDYIQNRLSPDELKPFLEHIKCCGECREELEIYYILQMGLRQMDEDNDHYDLAAALERKLQISEHRVRRRHAFLVFKYAAGTLAFWSVAFVLFMFVQMEL
;
A
#
# COMPACT_ATOMS: atom_id res chain seq x y z
N MET A 1 13.35 -1.43 3.40
CA MET A 1 13.83 -0.68 2.23
C MET A 1 14.76 0.40 2.73
N ASP A 2 15.90 0.58 2.05
CA ASP A 2 16.87 1.66 2.33
C ASP A 2 16.61 2.90 1.44
N CYS A 3 17.34 4.00 1.67
CA CYS A 3 17.14 5.24 0.91
C CYS A 3 17.43 5.05 -0.58
N ARG A 4 18.45 4.25 -0.94
CA ARG A 4 18.84 4.06 -2.34
C ARG A 4 17.75 3.33 -3.13
N GLU A 5 17.19 2.28 -2.56
CA GLU A 5 16.04 1.56 -3.10
C GLU A 5 14.80 2.45 -3.15
N ALA A 6 14.57 3.29 -2.13
CA ALA A 6 13.46 4.23 -2.10
C ALA A 6 13.51 5.21 -3.28
N CYS A 7 14.65 5.90 -3.44
CA CYS A 7 14.86 6.90 -4.48
C CYS A 7 14.75 6.27 -5.88
N ALA A 8 15.30 5.08 -6.09
CA ALA A 8 15.16 4.35 -7.36
C ALA A 8 13.70 4.01 -7.71
N LYS A 9 12.84 3.83 -6.70
CA LYS A 9 11.42 3.49 -6.85
C LYS A 9 10.46 4.68 -6.89
N VAL A 10 10.95 5.90 -6.73
CA VAL A 10 10.13 7.13 -6.76
C VAL A 10 9.34 7.25 -8.07
N GLN A 11 9.99 7.05 -9.21
CA GLN A 11 9.32 7.16 -10.51
C GLN A 11 8.23 6.07 -10.70
N ASP A 12 8.53 4.84 -10.29
CA ASP A 12 7.57 3.73 -10.36
C ASP A 12 6.39 3.95 -9.42
N TYR A 13 6.60 4.55 -8.24
CA TYR A 13 5.52 4.97 -7.36
C TYR A 13 4.65 6.05 -8.00
N ILE A 14 5.25 7.09 -8.58
CA ILE A 14 4.53 8.17 -9.26
C ILE A 14 3.65 7.61 -10.39
N GLN A 15 4.18 6.64 -11.14
CA GLN A 15 3.50 5.99 -12.26
C GLN A 15 2.61 4.80 -11.85
N ASN A 16 2.41 4.57 -10.54
CA ASN A 16 1.60 3.48 -9.98
C ASN A 16 2.02 2.07 -10.44
N ARG A 17 3.32 1.86 -10.71
CA ARG A 17 3.90 0.58 -11.15
C ARG A 17 4.46 -0.28 -10.03
N LEU A 18 4.50 0.21 -8.80
CA LEU A 18 4.96 -0.60 -7.67
C LEU A 18 4.02 -1.77 -7.39
N SER A 19 4.62 -2.95 -7.21
CA SER A 19 3.90 -4.12 -6.75
C SER A 19 3.45 -3.94 -5.30
N PRO A 20 2.44 -4.70 -4.82
CA PRO A 20 1.92 -4.59 -3.46
C PRO A 20 2.98 -4.86 -2.38
N ASP A 21 3.91 -5.77 -2.68
CA ASP A 21 4.97 -6.19 -1.75
C ASP A 21 6.06 -5.13 -1.63
N GLU A 22 6.22 -4.28 -2.64
CA GLU A 22 7.17 -3.15 -2.66
C GLU A 22 6.52 -1.85 -2.17
N LEU A 23 5.22 -1.68 -2.41
CA LEU A 23 4.50 -0.46 -2.04
C LEU A 23 4.48 -0.23 -0.54
N LYS A 24 4.29 -1.29 0.26
CA LYS A 24 4.27 -1.18 1.72
C LYS A 24 5.61 -0.70 2.30
N PRO A 25 6.75 -1.37 2.06
CA PRO A 25 8.03 -0.90 2.57
C PRO A 25 8.42 0.45 1.99
N PHE A 26 7.97 0.78 0.77
CA PHE A 26 8.12 2.11 0.19
C PHE A 26 7.45 3.21 1.04
N LEU A 27 6.16 3.05 1.33
CA LEU A 27 5.39 4.02 2.12
C LEU A 27 5.90 4.14 3.56
N GLU A 28 6.31 3.03 4.18
CA GLU A 28 6.88 3.05 5.53
C GLU A 28 8.19 3.86 5.58
N HIS A 29 9.05 3.76 4.56
CA HIS A 29 10.30 4.51 4.52
C HIS A 29 10.07 6.00 4.29
N ILE A 30 9.21 6.39 3.33
CA ILE A 30 8.91 7.79 3.02
C ILE A 30 8.32 8.53 4.23
N LYS A 31 7.63 7.83 5.14
CA LYS A 31 7.13 8.41 6.39
C LYS A 31 8.22 8.72 7.41
N CYS A 32 9.23 7.86 7.49
CA CYS A 32 10.27 7.94 8.50
C CYS A 32 11.51 8.71 8.02
N CYS A 33 11.70 8.84 6.70
CA CYS A 33 12.84 9.50 6.08
C CYS A 33 12.42 10.81 5.41
N GLY A 34 12.84 11.94 5.99
CA GLY A 34 12.54 13.27 5.46
C GLY A 34 13.17 13.54 4.10
N GLU A 35 14.41 13.10 3.87
CA GLU A 35 15.14 13.30 2.61
C GLU A 35 14.43 12.60 1.45
N CYS A 36 14.09 11.31 1.59
CA CYS A 36 13.38 10.58 0.55
C CYS A 36 11.96 11.11 0.30
N ARG A 37 11.33 11.69 1.34
CA ARG A 37 10.02 12.35 1.20
C ARG A 37 10.13 13.63 0.38
N GLU A 38 11.14 14.45 0.67
CA GLU A 38 11.42 15.68 -0.08
C GLU A 38 11.75 15.36 -1.54
N GLU A 39 12.56 14.34 -1.80
CA GLU A 39 12.90 13.92 -3.17
C GLU A 39 11.65 13.43 -3.94
N LEU A 40 10.78 12.67 -3.29
CA LEU A 40 9.49 12.26 -3.86
C LEU A 40 8.61 13.49 -4.18
N GLU A 41 8.58 14.47 -3.29
CA GLU A 41 7.81 15.70 -3.47
C GLU A 41 8.33 16.51 -4.66
N ILE A 42 9.65 16.72 -4.74
CA ILE A 42 10.29 17.41 -5.86
C ILE A 42 9.95 16.70 -7.19
N TYR A 43 10.10 15.38 -7.25
CA TYR A 43 9.80 14.62 -8.46
C TYR A 43 8.33 14.65 -8.86
N TYR A 44 7.42 14.60 -7.87
CA TYR A 44 5.99 14.69 -8.10
C TYR A 44 5.59 16.06 -8.61
N ILE A 45 6.14 17.13 -8.00
CA ILE A 45 5.93 18.51 -8.41
C ILE A 45 6.42 18.72 -9.84
N LEU A 46 7.60 18.22 -10.18
CA LEU A 46 8.15 18.32 -11.53
C LEU A 46 7.25 17.61 -12.56
N GLN A 47 6.84 16.37 -12.30
CA GLN A 47 5.98 15.58 -13.20
C GLN A 47 4.59 16.20 -13.42
N MET A 48 4.00 16.75 -12.37
CA MET A 48 2.65 17.29 -12.40
C MET A 48 2.64 18.75 -12.86
N GLY A 49 3.66 19.53 -12.51
CA GLY A 49 3.85 20.90 -12.96
C GLY A 49 4.01 21.00 -14.48
N LEU A 50 4.71 20.03 -15.09
CA LEU A 50 4.77 19.91 -16.55
C LEU A 50 3.41 19.59 -17.20
N ARG A 51 2.52 18.87 -16.51
CA ARG A 51 1.16 18.58 -17.01
C ARG A 51 0.18 19.75 -16.82
N GLN A 52 0.43 20.62 -15.84
CA GLN A 52 -0.43 21.78 -15.56
C GLN A 52 -0.27 22.91 -16.56
N MET A 53 0.88 23.05 -17.21
CA MET A 53 1.07 24.08 -18.24
C MET A 53 0.17 23.87 -19.47
N ASP A 54 -0.43 22.68 -19.62
CA ASP A 54 -1.39 22.35 -20.68
C ASP A 54 -2.87 22.51 -20.27
N GLU A 55 -3.17 22.68 -18.97
CA GLU A 55 -4.54 22.78 -18.45
C GLU A 55 -4.70 24.06 -17.60
N ASP A 56 -5.41 25.06 -18.13
CA ASP A 56 -5.81 26.32 -17.46
C ASP A 56 -6.62 26.06 -16.17
N ASN A 57 -5.96 25.61 -15.11
CA ASN A 57 -6.58 25.40 -13.80
C ASN A 57 -5.91 26.27 -12.74
N ASP A 58 -6.73 27.20 -12.24
CA ASP A 58 -6.42 28.14 -11.19
C ASP A 58 -6.21 27.38 -9.86
N HIS A 59 -5.01 27.55 -9.28
CA HIS A 59 -4.65 27.17 -7.91
C HIS A 59 -4.81 25.69 -7.50
N TYR A 60 -4.08 24.79 -8.17
CA TYR A 60 -3.92 23.40 -7.73
C TYR A 60 -2.77 23.25 -6.72
N ASP A 61 -3.10 22.98 -5.45
CA ASP A 61 -2.11 22.68 -4.41
C ASP A 61 -1.52 21.27 -4.59
N LEU A 62 -0.29 21.24 -5.09
CA LEU A 62 0.40 20.03 -5.48
C LEU A 62 0.92 19.23 -4.27
N ALA A 63 1.24 19.92 -3.17
CA ALA A 63 1.60 19.28 -1.91
C ALA A 63 0.37 18.57 -1.31
N ALA A 64 -0.79 19.22 -1.31
CA ALA A 64 -2.04 18.61 -0.85
C ALA A 64 -2.49 17.43 -1.73
N ALA A 65 -2.16 17.44 -3.03
CA ALA A 65 -2.41 16.33 -3.93
C ALA A 65 -1.50 15.11 -3.65
N LEU A 66 -0.22 15.35 -3.37
CA LEU A 66 0.73 14.32 -3.00
C LEU A 66 0.31 13.62 -1.69
N GLU A 67 -0.06 14.41 -0.68
CA GLU A 67 -0.48 13.89 0.62
C GLU A 67 -1.73 13.00 0.47
N ARG A 68 -2.74 13.45 -0.31
CA ARG A 68 -3.90 12.61 -0.62
C ARG A 68 -3.51 11.30 -1.31
N LYS A 69 -2.57 11.34 -2.25
CA LYS A 69 -2.08 10.13 -2.94
C LYS A 69 -1.41 9.16 -1.96
N LEU A 70 -0.60 9.66 -1.04
CA LEU A 70 0.03 8.86 0.02
C LEU A 70 -1.01 8.22 0.95
N GLN A 71 -2.02 8.99 1.39
CA GLN A 71 -3.09 8.44 2.22
C GLN A 71 -3.88 7.33 1.51
N ILE A 72 -4.22 7.53 0.24
CA ILE A 72 -4.92 6.53 -0.57
C ILE A 72 -4.09 5.26 -0.72
N SER A 73 -2.79 5.39 -1.00
CA SER A 73 -1.91 4.23 -1.17
C SER A 73 -1.75 3.42 0.12
N GLU A 74 -1.68 4.07 1.28
CA GLU A 74 -1.71 3.41 2.58
C GLU A 74 -3.02 2.67 2.86
N HIS A 75 -4.17 3.29 2.56
CA HIS A 75 -5.45 2.63 2.70
C HIS A 75 -5.53 1.40 1.81
N ARG A 76 -4.94 1.45 0.61
CA ARG A 76 -4.87 0.32 -0.32
C ARG A 76 -4.04 -0.82 0.25
N VAL A 77 -2.88 -0.52 0.83
CA VAL A 77 -2.03 -1.51 1.52
C VAL A 77 -2.75 -2.13 2.72
N ARG A 78 -3.34 -1.30 3.59
CA ARG A 78 -4.09 -1.78 4.77
C ARG A 78 -5.27 -2.66 4.39
N ARG A 79 -6.08 -2.24 3.41
CA ARG A 79 -7.25 -3.01 2.96
C ARG A 79 -6.83 -4.35 2.36
N ARG A 80 -5.75 -4.38 1.58
CA ARG A 80 -5.23 -5.61 1.00
C ARG A 80 -4.70 -6.57 2.06
N HIS A 81 -3.96 -6.07 3.05
CA HIS A 81 -3.52 -6.86 4.20
C HIS A 81 -4.70 -7.41 5.01
N ALA A 82 -5.68 -6.57 5.35
CA ALA A 82 -6.85 -6.96 6.10
C ALA A 82 -7.64 -8.08 5.38
N PHE A 83 -7.82 -7.93 4.06
CA PHE A 83 -8.49 -8.94 3.24
C PHE A 83 -7.70 -10.26 3.20
N LEU A 84 -6.37 -10.19 3.07
CA LEU A 84 -5.52 -11.38 3.07
C LEU A 84 -5.65 -12.13 4.40
N VAL A 85 -5.50 -11.42 5.52
CA VAL A 85 -5.62 -11.97 6.87
C VAL A 85 -7.01 -12.57 7.08
N PHE A 86 -8.07 -11.88 6.69
CA PHE A 86 -9.44 -12.38 6.78
C PHE A 86 -9.62 -13.69 6.01
N LYS A 87 -9.10 -13.77 4.77
CA LYS A 87 -9.16 -14.98 3.95
C LYS A 87 -8.43 -16.16 4.59
N TYR A 88 -7.23 -15.93 5.12
CA TYR A 88 -6.46 -16.98 5.80
C TYR A 88 -7.12 -17.42 7.10
N ALA A 89 -7.59 -16.47 7.92
CA ALA A 89 -8.32 -16.76 9.15
C ALA A 89 -9.57 -17.60 8.89
N ALA A 90 -10.40 -17.19 7.92
CA ALA A 90 -11.60 -17.94 7.54
C ALA A 90 -11.28 -19.37 7.09
N GLY A 91 -10.21 -19.56 6.30
CA GLY A 91 -9.77 -20.90 5.87
C GLY A 91 -9.35 -21.79 7.04
N THR A 92 -8.54 -21.27 7.97
CA THR A 92 -8.13 -22.03 9.17
C THR A 92 -9.31 -22.35 10.08
N LEU A 93 -10.23 -21.40 10.30
CA LEU A 93 -11.45 -21.59 11.09
C LEU A 93 -12.34 -22.70 10.51
N ALA A 94 -12.52 -22.72 9.19
CA ALA A 94 -13.30 -23.76 8.51
C ALA A 94 -12.64 -25.14 8.61
N PHE A 95 -11.30 -25.21 8.54
CA PHE A 95 -10.58 -26.46 8.73
C PHE A 95 -10.76 -27.00 10.16
N TRP A 96 -10.57 -26.13 11.16
CA TRP A 96 -10.72 -26.50 12.56
C TRP A 96 -12.17 -26.86 12.92
N SER A 97 -13.16 -26.20 12.34
CA SER A 97 -14.57 -26.53 12.58
C SER A 97 -14.93 -27.92 12.06
N VAL A 98 -14.47 -28.29 10.86
CA VAL A 98 -14.69 -29.64 10.31
C VAL A 98 -13.95 -30.70 11.11
N ALA A 99 -12.68 -30.45 11.48
CA ALA A 99 -11.89 -31.37 12.29
C ALA A 99 -12.54 -31.62 13.66
N PHE A 100 -13.09 -30.58 14.29
CA PHE A 100 -13.79 -30.69 15.57
C PHE A 100 -15.08 -31.53 15.47
N VAL A 101 -15.87 -31.33 14.41
CA VAL A 101 -17.07 -32.14 14.15
C VAL A 101 -16.73 -33.62 13.94
N LEU A 102 -15.68 -33.91 13.14
CA LEU A 102 -15.22 -35.28 12.93
C LEU A 102 -14.71 -35.92 14.23
N PHE A 103 -13.96 -35.17 15.05
CA PHE A 103 -13.49 -35.65 16.34
C PHE A 103 -14.66 -36.02 17.27
N MET A 104 -15.68 -35.17 17.36
CA MET A 104 -16.89 -35.45 18.15
C MET A 104 -17.65 -36.69 17.64
N PHE A 105 -17.71 -36.89 16.33
CA PHE A 105 -18.36 -38.05 15.73
C PHE A 105 -17.63 -39.35 16.07
N VAL A 106 -16.29 -39.36 15.97
CA VAL A 106 -15.47 -40.54 16.33
C VAL A 106 -15.59 -40.89 17.82
N GLN A 107 -15.63 -39.89 18.71
CA GLN A 107 -15.82 -40.12 20.15
C GLN A 107 -17.21 -40.69 20.49
N MET A 108 -18.21 -40.53 19.62
CA MET A 108 -19.55 -41.06 19.83
C MET A 108 -19.70 -42.51 19.37
N GLU A 109 -18.92 -42.93 18.36
CA GLU A 109 -18.95 -44.31 17.82
C GLU A 109 -18.10 -45.31 18.62
N LEU A 110 -17.18 -44.83 19.46
CA LEU A 110 -16.30 -45.63 20.34
C LEU A 110 -16.90 -45.82 21.74
#